data_AF-A0A936FU81-F1
#
_entry.id   AF-A0A936FU81-F1
#
_cell.length_a   1.000
_cell.length_b   1.000
_cell.length_c   1.000
_cell.angle_alpha   90.00
_cell.angle_beta   90.00
_cell.angle_gamma   90.00
#
_symmetry.space_group_name_H-M   'P 1'
#
loop_
_entity.id
_entity.type
_entity.pdbx_description
1 polymer ?
#
loop_
_entity_poly.entity_id
_entity_poly.type
_entity_poly.pdbx_seq_one_letter_code
_entity_poly.pdbx_strand_id
1 'polypeptide(L)'
;MKSFSSDNEYFTQDLQNLEYLSEKHLLRWGKDGIEVLYGTPHEYFEGEKESEDIFSMMDIEKIFKDLDGDFGIGKFGTLIKSLYQLMPTGIEITDENRDILQNMFPNIDSNSSMFDLMQDITPFSKKLLTEKEYYKDFRKTISDKGFKLDPNSGNWSADEVFKNIDNFLQKQNTKLTFREYITTCFKNREETVNRFEYYTTAYLLLDMIGYKSDNLPKPTDNMQNIQNDAEHSFYSAYCDYFVVIDKKLTTKTKVLFKEFNIPTVVISPKEFIETIKSKIHLIDTNKHFIKEAVELLDKENIVELYEKDEEIEVDTFAFKLPIFYFNFFNYVIYQNYIEQKAFVLTFKKVFKNYSSFIYYTEAERLIDRICNFFGYEDNQEHLVKKQEFIYSDKEVVFLWNFDGGIIKLEKDIKTHRPILNYIVLMNEKNKTTINMGICCSTNITRLRDKILFQKLKIP
;
A
#
# COMPACT_ATOMS: atom_id res chain seq x y z
N MET A 1 0.55 16.16 -16.97
CA MET A 1 -0.62 15.83 -16.10
C MET A 1 -1.92 16.31 -16.73
N LYS A 2 -3.01 15.54 -16.65
CA LYS A 2 -4.25 15.75 -17.43
C LYS A 2 -5.09 16.98 -17.05
N SER A 3 -5.07 17.38 -15.77
CA SER A 3 -5.83 18.54 -15.28
C SER A 3 -5.07 19.87 -15.42
N PHE A 4 -3.81 19.83 -15.84
CA PHE A 4 -3.00 21.03 -16.02
C PHE A 4 -3.38 21.73 -17.33
N SER A 5 -3.82 22.97 -17.21
CA SER A 5 -3.96 23.91 -18.33
C SER A 5 -3.73 25.33 -17.81
N SER A 6 -3.34 26.26 -18.70
CA SER A 6 -3.18 27.68 -18.37
C SER A 6 -4.44 28.32 -17.78
N ASP A 7 -5.60 27.73 -18.09
CA ASP A 7 -6.92 28.29 -17.79
C ASP A 7 -7.57 27.60 -16.57
N ASN A 8 -6.91 26.59 -15.96
CA ASN A 8 -7.44 25.91 -14.79
C ASN A 8 -7.03 26.63 -13.49
N GLU A 9 -7.86 27.60 -13.08
CA GLU A 9 -7.66 28.38 -11.85
C GLU A 9 -7.62 27.52 -10.58
N TYR A 10 -8.22 26.33 -10.59
CA TYR A 10 -8.24 25.43 -9.43
C TYR A 10 -6.99 24.57 -9.32
N PHE A 11 -6.20 24.41 -10.39
CA PHE A 11 -5.04 23.52 -10.39
C PHE A 11 -4.01 23.95 -9.33
N THR A 12 -3.68 25.24 -9.29
CA THR A 12 -2.74 25.79 -8.29
C THR A 12 -3.28 25.64 -6.88
N GLN A 13 -4.58 25.85 -6.67
CA GLN A 13 -5.21 25.68 -5.36
C GLN A 13 -5.18 24.22 -4.91
N ASP A 14 -5.43 23.27 -5.81
CA ASP A 14 -5.35 21.84 -5.52
C ASP A 14 -3.91 21.43 -5.17
N LEU A 15 -2.92 21.97 -5.90
CA LEU A 15 -1.51 21.70 -5.64
C LEU A 15 -1.06 22.24 -4.27
N GLN A 16 -1.51 23.44 -3.90
CA GLN A 16 -1.32 24.01 -2.56
C GLN A 16 -2.02 23.20 -1.47
N ASN A 17 -3.23 22.69 -1.73
CA ASN A 17 -3.95 21.85 -0.78
C ASN A 17 -3.23 20.51 -0.57
N LEU A 18 -2.72 19.90 -1.64
CA LEU A 18 -1.91 18.69 -1.55
C LEU A 18 -0.64 18.96 -0.73
N GLU A 19 0.07 20.05 -1.00
CA GLU A 19 1.28 20.40 -0.24
C GLU A 19 0.98 20.69 1.23
N TYR A 20 -0.15 21.32 1.54
CA TYR A 20 -0.57 21.51 2.93
C TYR A 20 -0.81 20.17 3.65
N LEU A 21 -1.38 19.18 2.95
CA LEU A 21 -1.73 17.88 3.55
C LEU A 21 -0.54 16.92 3.63
N SER A 22 0.28 16.85 2.58
CA SER A 22 1.39 15.91 2.46
C SER A 22 2.74 16.52 2.87
N GLU A 23 2.82 17.85 2.98
CA GLU A 23 4.07 18.59 3.12
C GLU A 23 5.05 18.21 1.99
N LYS A 24 6.11 17.50 2.35
CA LYS A 24 7.16 17.03 1.43
C LYS A 24 7.18 15.51 1.27
N HIS A 25 6.12 14.83 1.69
CA HIS A 25 6.06 13.37 1.68
C HIS A 25 5.38 12.89 0.40
N LEU A 26 6.14 12.20 -0.44
CA LEU A 26 5.66 11.63 -1.69
C LEU A 26 6.00 10.14 -1.78
N LEU A 27 5.12 9.38 -2.40
CA LEU A 27 5.35 7.99 -2.77
C LEU A 27 5.27 7.85 -4.28
N ARG A 28 6.20 7.09 -4.85
CA ARG A 28 6.20 6.75 -6.27
C ARG A 28 6.58 5.28 -6.45
N TRP A 29 6.01 4.61 -7.43
CA TRP A 29 6.53 3.35 -7.89
C TRP A 29 7.73 3.58 -8.82
N GLY A 30 8.91 3.19 -8.36
CA GLY A 30 10.16 3.24 -9.10
C GLY A 30 10.51 1.93 -9.78
N LYS A 31 11.76 1.84 -10.25
CA LYS A 31 12.28 0.66 -10.95
C LYS A 31 12.29 -0.60 -10.06
N ASP A 32 12.71 -0.43 -8.80
CA ASP A 32 12.94 -1.53 -7.87
C ASP A 32 11.82 -1.68 -6.82
N GLY A 33 10.77 -0.86 -6.90
CA GLY A 33 9.62 -0.90 -6.00
C GLY A 33 9.19 0.47 -5.51
N ILE A 34 8.64 0.53 -4.30
CA ILE A 34 8.16 1.79 -3.71
C ILE A 34 9.35 2.71 -3.37
N GLU A 35 9.32 3.92 -3.89
CA GLU A 35 10.26 5.00 -3.60
C GLU A 35 9.61 5.99 -2.64
N VAL A 36 10.33 6.29 -1.56
CA VAL A 36 9.94 7.28 -0.56
C VAL A 36 10.68 8.56 -0.87
N LEU A 37 9.97 9.51 -1.48
CA LEU A 37 10.57 10.74 -1.99
C LEU A 37 10.31 11.89 -1.02
N TYR A 38 11.27 12.82 -0.98
CA TYR A 38 11.16 14.05 -0.23
C TYR A 38 11.15 15.25 -1.16
N GLY A 39 9.98 15.84 -1.35
CA GLY A 39 9.74 16.98 -2.24
C GLY A 39 8.29 17.41 -2.17
N THR A 40 8.01 18.69 -2.42
CA THR A 40 6.65 19.19 -2.44
C THR A 40 5.91 18.70 -3.69
N PRO A 41 4.57 18.61 -3.65
CA PRO A 41 3.78 18.39 -4.86
C PRO A 41 4.10 19.38 -5.99
N HIS A 42 4.42 20.63 -5.68
CA HIS A 42 4.88 21.61 -6.66
C HIS A 42 6.21 21.24 -7.31
N GLU A 43 7.23 20.89 -6.51
CA GLU A 43 8.54 20.48 -7.02
C GLU A 43 8.40 19.24 -7.94
N TYR A 44 7.58 18.27 -7.53
CA TYR A 44 7.30 17.09 -8.34
C TYR A 44 6.58 17.45 -9.65
N PHE A 45 5.55 18.29 -9.58
CA PHE A 45 4.83 18.74 -10.77
C PHE A 45 5.75 19.45 -11.76
N GLU A 46 6.59 20.37 -11.30
CA GLU A 46 7.51 21.13 -12.16
C GLU A 46 8.53 20.23 -12.86
N GLY A 47 8.99 19.16 -12.19
CA GLY A 47 9.87 18.17 -12.80
C GLY A 47 9.18 17.27 -13.84
N GLU A 48 7.90 16.95 -13.64
CA GLU A 48 7.16 15.99 -14.48
C GLU A 48 6.28 16.66 -15.55
N LYS A 49 6.04 17.98 -15.49
CA LYS A 49 5.10 18.64 -16.42
C LYS A 49 5.54 18.59 -17.89
N GLU A 50 6.84 18.47 -18.13
CA GLU A 50 7.45 18.38 -19.47
C GLU A 50 7.87 16.94 -19.83
N SER A 51 7.48 15.93 -19.04
CA SER A 51 7.81 14.54 -19.33
C SER A 51 7.33 14.15 -20.73
N GLU A 52 8.17 13.48 -21.51
CA GLU A 52 7.82 13.02 -22.86
C GLU A 52 6.56 12.15 -22.84
N ASP A 53 5.69 12.34 -23.84
CA ASP A 53 4.48 11.52 -24.02
C ASP A 53 4.88 10.05 -24.24
N ILE A 54 4.43 9.15 -23.38
CA ILE A 54 4.77 7.72 -23.46
C ILE A 54 4.39 7.11 -24.82
N PHE A 55 3.33 7.62 -25.47
CA PHE A 55 2.93 7.17 -26.80
C PHE A 55 3.93 7.58 -27.89
N SER A 56 4.69 8.66 -27.68
CA SER A 56 5.76 9.07 -28.58
C SER A 56 6.98 8.16 -28.49
N MET A 57 7.21 7.54 -27.33
CA MET A 57 8.24 6.50 -27.16
C MET A 57 7.84 5.17 -27.78
N MET A 58 6.53 4.92 -27.95
CA MET A 58 5.97 3.72 -28.59
C MET A 58 5.78 3.88 -30.11
N ASP A 59 6.20 5.00 -30.70
CA ASP A 59 6.15 5.19 -32.14
C ASP A 59 7.23 4.32 -32.81
N ILE A 60 6.81 3.20 -33.39
CA ILE A 60 7.74 2.23 -33.97
C ILE A 60 8.48 2.77 -35.19
N GLU A 61 7.90 3.71 -35.94
CA GLU A 61 8.60 4.32 -37.06
C GLU A 61 9.72 5.23 -36.56
N LYS A 62 9.45 5.98 -35.47
CA LYS A 62 10.47 6.79 -34.81
C LYS A 62 11.58 5.90 -34.26
N ILE A 63 11.25 4.84 -33.52
CA ILE A 63 12.24 3.88 -32.98
C ILE A 63 13.15 3.35 -34.09
N PHE A 64 12.58 2.88 -35.21
CA PHE A 64 13.39 2.32 -36.29
C PHE A 64 14.21 3.38 -37.04
N LYS A 65 13.73 4.63 -37.14
CA LYS A 65 14.50 5.75 -37.69
C LYS A 65 15.68 6.12 -36.78
N ASP A 66 15.47 6.14 -35.47
CA ASP A 66 16.49 6.46 -34.48
C ASP A 66 17.58 5.37 -34.47
N LEU A 67 17.21 4.10 -34.62
CA LEU A 67 18.16 2.98 -34.81
C LEU A 67 19.05 3.13 -36.05
N ASP A 68 18.53 3.73 -37.13
CA ASP A 68 19.30 4.02 -38.34
C ASP A 68 20.28 5.21 -38.15
N GLY A 69 20.04 6.07 -37.16
CA GLY A 69 20.86 7.25 -36.84
C GLY A 69 21.94 7.02 -35.78
N ASP A 70 21.63 6.29 -34.71
CA ASP A 70 22.47 6.24 -33.50
C ASP A 70 23.55 5.15 -33.49
N PHE A 71 23.38 4.06 -34.26
CA PHE A 71 24.28 2.90 -34.17
C PHE A 71 25.41 2.87 -35.20
N GLY A 72 25.51 3.87 -36.09
CA GLY A 72 26.57 3.94 -37.12
C GLY A 72 26.55 2.81 -38.17
N ILE A 73 25.63 1.85 -38.04
CA ILE A 73 25.33 0.79 -39.00
C ILE A 73 24.13 1.28 -39.82
N GLY A 74 24.40 2.01 -40.89
CA GLY A 74 23.34 2.53 -41.75
C GLY A 74 22.39 1.42 -42.20
N LYS A 75 21.07 1.62 -42.00
CA LYS A 75 19.96 0.73 -42.41
C LYS A 75 19.64 -0.45 -41.48
N PHE A 76 20.13 -0.47 -40.24
CA PHE A 76 19.77 -1.51 -39.27
C PHE A 76 18.27 -1.50 -38.90
N GLY A 77 17.69 -0.34 -38.64
CA GLY A 77 16.25 -0.18 -38.42
C GLY A 77 15.44 -0.57 -39.65
N THR A 78 15.92 -0.22 -40.84
CA THR A 78 15.32 -0.67 -42.11
C THR A 78 15.33 -2.21 -42.24
N LEU A 79 16.42 -2.88 -41.87
CA LEU A 79 16.53 -4.35 -41.89
C LEU A 79 15.55 -5.00 -40.90
N ILE A 80 15.49 -4.51 -39.66
CA ILE A 80 14.55 -5.00 -38.63
C ILE A 80 13.11 -4.83 -39.10
N LYS A 81 12.77 -3.66 -39.66
CA LYS A 81 11.44 -3.41 -40.25
C LYS A 81 11.08 -4.46 -41.29
N SER A 82 11.99 -4.76 -42.23
CA SER A 82 11.75 -5.78 -43.25
C SER A 82 11.54 -7.19 -42.66
N LEU A 83 12.23 -7.53 -41.56
CA LEU A 83 12.00 -8.80 -40.87
C LEU A 83 10.59 -8.87 -40.27
N TYR A 84 10.13 -7.80 -39.59
CA TYR A 84 8.78 -7.74 -39.04
C TYR A 84 7.68 -7.74 -40.11
N GLN A 85 7.95 -7.22 -41.30
CA GLN A 85 7.04 -7.28 -42.45
C GLN A 85 6.89 -8.69 -43.03
N LEU A 86 7.89 -9.57 -42.83
CA LEU A 86 7.84 -10.96 -43.30
C LEU A 86 7.22 -11.92 -42.29
N MET A 87 7.13 -11.52 -41.02
CA MET A 87 6.54 -12.34 -39.97
C MET A 87 5.02 -12.14 -39.96
N PRO A 88 4.20 -13.19 -40.07
CA PRO A 88 2.75 -13.07 -39.88
C PRO A 88 2.42 -12.74 -38.41
N THR A 89 1.29 -12.08 -38.17
CA THR A 89 0.83 -11.77 -36.79
C THR A 89 0.54 -13.02 -35.96
N GLY A 90 0.15 -14.12 -36.61
CA GLY A 90 -0.36 -15.33 -35.94
C GLY A 90 -1.76 -15.14 -35.33
N ILE A 91 -2.43 -14.02 -35.60
CA ILE A 91 -3.80 -13.77 -35.13
C ILE A 91 -4.78 -14.42 -36.11
N GLU A 92 -5.51 -15.43 -35.63
CA GLU A 92 -6.60 -16.04 -36.40
C GLU A 92 -7.88 -15.19 -36.28
N ILE A 93 -8.31 -14.61 -37.40
CA ILE A 93 -9.58 -13.88 -37.48
C ILE A 93 -10.70 -14.88 -37.78
N THR A 94 -11.56 -15.08 -36.80
CA THR A 94 -12.76 -15.93 -36.87
C THR A 94 -14.01 -15.04 -36.84
N ASP A 95 -15.16 -15.55 -37.28
CA ASP A 95 -16.40 -14.77 -37.21
C ASP A 95 -16.80 -14.41 -35.77
N GLU A 96 -16.36 -15.22 -34.78
CA GLU A 96 -16.60 -14.96 -33.36
C GLU A 96 -15.76 -13.80 -32.81
N ASN A 97 -14.52 -13.60 -33.28
CA ASN A 97 -13.62 -12.57 -32.75
C ASN A 97 -13.48 -11.33 -33.64
N ARG A 98 -13.94 -11.41 -34.90
CA ARG A 98 -13.80 -10.37 -35.94
C ARG A 98 -14.13 -8.97 -35.45
N ASP A 99 -15.31 -8.78 -34.86
CA ASP A 99 -15.76 -7.45 -34.42
C ASP A 99 -14.85 -6.85 -33.33
N ILE A 100 -14.34 -7.67 -32.41
CA ILE A 100 -13.42 -7.20 -31.36
C ILE A 100 -12.06 -6.87 -31.99
N LEU A 101 -11.54 -7.76 -32.84
CA LEU A 101 -10.24 -7.56 -33.46
C LEU A 101 -10.24 -6.35 -34.39
N GLN A 102 -11.31 -6.12 -35.16
CA GLN A 102 -11.43 -4.93 -36.01
C GLN A 102 -11.60 -3.64 -35.21
N ASN A 103 -12.26 -3.70 -34.05
CA ASN A 103 -12.31 -2.55 -33.14
C ASN A 103 -10.93 -2.22 -32.54
N MET A 104 -10.13 -3.23 -32.21
CA MET A 104 -8.79 -3.07 -31.63
C MET A 104 -7.74 -2.68 -32.68
N PHE A 105 -7.71 -3.39 -33.80
CA PHE A 105 -6.70 -3.33 -34.84
C PHE A 105 -7.38 -3.28 -36.22
N PRO A 106 -7.90 -2.11 -36.63
CA PRO A 106 -8.73 -1.98 -37.83
C PRO A 106 -7.97 -2.27 -39.13
N ASN A 107 -6.64 -2.19 -39.13
CA ASN A 107 -5.82 -2.45 -40.32
C ASN A 107 -5.32 -3.91 -40.39
N ILE A 108 -5.71 -4.76 -39.43
CA ILE A 108 -5.32 -6.17 -39.43
C ILE A 108 -6.32 -7.05 -40.18
N ASP A 109 -5.80 -7.84 -41.11
CA ASP A 109 -6.46 -8.95 -41.77
C ASP A 109 -5.66 -10.26 -41.64
N SER A 110 -6.12 -11.33 -42.28
CA SER A 110 -5.49 -12.65 -42.20
C SER A 110 -4.08 -12.72 -42.79
N ASN A 111 -3.69 -11.74 -43.61
CA ASN A 111 -2.38 -11.64 -44.26
C ASN A 111 -1.49 -10.56 -43.63
N SER A 112 -1.93 -9.89 -42.57
CA SER A 112 -1.15 -8.86 -41.91
C SER A 112 0.13 -9.41 -41.30
N SER A 113 1.16 -8.58 -41.36
CA SER A 113 2.46 -8.82 -40.77
C SER A 113 2.50 -8.34 -39.31
N MET A 114 3.52 -8.79 -38.58
CA MET A 114 3.82 -8.29 -37.24
C MET A 114 4.08 -6.78 -37.25
N PHE A 115 4.65 -6.25 -38.34
CA PHE A 115 4.82 -4.81 -38.52
C PHE A 115 3.47 -4.07 -38.55
N ASP A 116 2.47 -4.59 -39.27
CA ASP A 116 1.14 -3.99 -39.34
C ASP A 116 0.46 -3.99 -37.95
N LEU A 117 0.61 -5.08 -37.19
CA LEU A 117 0.13 -5.15 -35.80
C LEU A 117 0.83 -4.11 -34.91
N MET A 118 2.14 -3.97 -35.00
CA MET A 118 2.89 -2.98 -34.23
C MET A 118 2.46 -1.54 -34.55
N GLN A 119 2.09 -1.26 -35.81
CA GLN A 119 1.56 0.05 -36.19
C GLN A 119 0.19 0.34 -35.56
N ASP A 120 -0.65 -0.67 -35.35
CA ASP A 120 -1.97 -0.49 -34.75
C ASP A 120 -1.96 -0.49 -33.21
N ILE A 121 -0.96 -1.07 -32.55
CA ILE A 121 -0.86 -1.13 -31.07
C ILE A 121 -0.83 0.27 -30.44
N THR A 122 -0.03 1.19 -30.97
CA THR A 122 0.13 2.53 -30.40
C THR A 122 -1.15 3.36 -30.53
N PRO A 123 -1.78 3.47 -31.72
CA PRO A 123 -3.10 4.09 -31.87
C PRO A 123 -4.19 3.45 -31.00
N PHE A 124 -4.23 2.11 -30.93
CA PHE A 124 -5.15 1.38 -30.06
C PHE A 124 -4.98 1.80 -28.60
N SER A 125 -3.76 1.71 -28.07
CA SER A 125 -3.45 2.02 -26.67
C SER A 125 -3.77 3.48 -26.35
N LYS A 126 -3.45 4.41 -27.26
CA LYS A 126 -3.74 5.83 -27.11
C LYS A 126 -5.24 6.09 -27.05
N LYS A 127 -6.02 5.54 -27.98
CA LYS A 127 -7.49 5.67 -27.99
C LYS A 127 -8.11 5.07 -26.73
N LEU A 128 -7.69 3.87 -26.36
CA LEU A 128 -8.21 3.17 -25.19
C LEU A 128 -7.99 3.97 -23.89
N LEU A 129 -6.79 4.53 -23.70
CA LEU A 129 -6.44 5.25 -22.47
C LEU A 129 -7.02 6.67 -22.43
N THR A 130 -7.09 7.35 -23.59
CA THR A 130 -7.38 8.79 -23.63
C THR A 130 -8.78 9.15 -24.15
N GLU A 131 -9.42 8.29 -24.94
CA GLU A 131 -10.74 8.57 -25.55
C GLU A 131 -11.88 7.86 -24.80
N LYS A 132 -12.76 8.66 -24.22
CA LYS A 132 -13.90 8.21 -23.40
C LYS A 132 -14.85 7.27 -24.16
N GLU A 133 -15.34 7.71 -25.32
CA GLU A 133 -16.35 6.96 -26.07
C GLU A 133 -15.76 5.67 -26.64
N TYR A 134 -14.50 5.70 -27.10
CA TYR A 134 -13.80 4.50 -27.52
C TYR A 134 -13.69 3.46 -26.41
N TYR A 135 -13.29 3.86 -25.18
CA TYR A 135 -13.27 2.94 -24.03
C TYR A 135 -14.66 2.37 -23.71
N LYS A 136 -15.71 3.22 -23.74
CA LYS A 136 -17.09 2.77 -23.51
C LYS A 136 -17.54 1.75 -24.54
N ASP A 137 -17.27 2.00 -25.81
CA ASP A 137 -17.64 1.12 -26.91
C ASP A 137 -16.85 -0.20 -26.87
N PHE A 138 -15.55 -0.14 -26.58
CA PHE A 138 -14.72 -1.33 -26.41
C PHE A 138 -15.26 -2.21 -25.28
N ARG A 139 -15.53 -1.61 -24.13
CA ARG A 139 -16.09 -2.30 -22.97
C ARG A 139 -17.49 -2.85 -23.22
N LYS A 140 -18.32 -2.12 -23.95
CA LYS A 140 -19.64 -2.58 -24.39
C LYS A 140 -19.51 -3.80 -25.29
N THR A 141 -18.55 -3.80 -26.22
CA THR A 141 -18.28 -4.95 -27.10
C THR A 141 -17.96 -6.21 -26.28
N ILE A 142 -17.14 -6.09 -25.23
CA ILE A 142 -16.84 -7.20 -24.32
C ILE A 142 -18.10 -7.65 -23.56
N SER A 143 -18.91 -6.69 -23.11
CA SER A 143 -20.16 -6.95 -22.39
C SER A 143 -21.19 -7.66 -23.25
N ASP A 144 -21.34 -7.25 -24.51
CA ASP A 144 -22.32 -7.78 -25.46
C ASP A 144 -21.99 -9.24 -25.86
N LYS A 145 -20.72 -9.65 -25.76
CA LYS A 145 -20.30 -11.06 -25.88
C LYS A 145 -20.51 -11.89 -24.60
N GLY A 146 -21.22 -11.34 -23.62
CA GLY A 146 -21.59 -12.05 -22.38
C GLY A 146 -20.51 -12.01 -21.29
N PHE A 147 -19.40 -11.31 -21.50
CA PHE A 147 -18.34 -11.17 -20.51
C PHE A 147 -18.62 -10.00 -19.54
N LYS A 148 -19.80 -10.05 -18.89
CA LYS A 148 -20.27 -9.04 -17.94
C LYS A 148 -20.97 -9.69 -16.75
N LEU A 149 -20.67 -9.19 -15.55
CA LEU A 149 -21.34 -9.61 -14.32
C LEU A 149 -22.80 -9.13 -14.25
N ASP A 150 -23.58 -9.78 -13.39
CA ASP A 150 -24.95 -9.37 -13.07
C ASP A 150 -25.02 -7.90 -12.62
N PRO A 151 -26.05 -7.12 -13.01
CA PRO A 151 -26.21 -5.73 -12.57
C PRO A 151 -26.24 -5.56 -11.04
N ASN A 152 -26.70 -6.57 -10.29
CA ASN A 152 -26.72 -6.57 -8.82
C ASN A 152 -25.35 -6.89 -8.21
N SER A 153 -24.31 -7.14 -9.01
CA SER A 153 -22.95 -7.42 -8.52
C SER A 153 -22.41 -6.33 -7.62
N GLY A 154 -22.85 -5.08 -7.81
CA GLY A 154 -22.50 -3.97 -6.95
C GLY A 154 -23.01 -4.08 -5.50
N ASN A 155 -23.91 -5.01 -5.18
CA ASN A 155 -24.47 -5.17 -3.84
C ASN A 155 -23.87 -6.37 -3.09
N TRP A 156 -22.95 -7.11 -3.71
CA TRP A 156 -22.26 -8.22 -3.04
C TRP A 156 -21.43 -7.72 -1.86
N SER A 157 -21.41 -8.50 -0.78
CA SER A 157 -20.49 -8.23 0.33
C SER A 157 -19.05 -8.47 -0.14
N ALA A 158 -18.08 -7.79 0.47
CA ALA A 158 -16.68 -7.89 0.06
C ALA A 158 -16.15 -9.35 0.11
N ASP A 159 -16.66 -10.16 1.02
CA ASP A 159 -16.28 -11.58 1.18
C ASP A 159 -16.83 -12.49 0.07
N GLU A 160 -17.86 -12.05 -0.66
CA GLU A 160 -18.52 -12.84 -1.71
C GLU A 160 -18.05 -12.48 -3.12
N VAL A 161 -17.44 -11.30 -3.31
CA VAL A 161 -17.14 -10.77 -4.65
C VAL A 161 -16.28 -11.72 -5.45
N PHE A 162 -15.13 -12.14 -4.92
CA PHE A 162 -14.20 -13.00 -5.64
C PHE A 162 -14.78 -14.39 -5.90
N LYS A 163 -15.48 -14.97 -4.92
CA LYS A 163 -16.20 -16.24 -5.11
C LYS A 163 -17.25 -16.15 -6.23
N ASN A 164 -17.97 -15.02 -6.31
CA ASN A 164 -18.97 -14.81 -7.35
C ASN A 164 -18.32 -14.59 -8.72
N ILE A 165 -17.18 -13.91 -8.78
CA ILE A 165 -16.39 -13.76 -10.01
C ILE A 165 -15.82 -15.10 -10.47
N ASP A 166 -15.28 -15.92 -9.57
CA ASP A 166 -14.78 -17.26 -9.89
C ASP A 166 -15.89 -18.13 -10.49
N ASN A 167 -17.07 -18.12 -9.88
CA ASN A 167 -18.25 -18.82 -10.42
C ASN A 167 -18.66 -18.29 -11.80
N PHE A 168 -18.56 -16.98 -12.02
CA PHE A 168 -18.81 -16.38 -13.32
C PHE A 168 -17.79 -16.85 -14.36
N LEU A 169 -16.49 -16.82 -14.05
CA LEU A 169 -15.42 -17.28 -14.95
C LEU A 169 -15.56 -18.77 -15.29
N GLN A 170 -15.94 -19.60 -14.32
CA GLN A 170 -16.24 -21.02 -14.55
C GLN A 170 -17.42 -21.20 -15.53
N LYS A 171 -18.49 -20.39 -15.42
CA LYS A 171 -19.61 -20.41 -16.37
C LYS A 171 -19.22 -19.96 -17.79
N GLN A 172 -18.21 -19.11 -17.90
CA GLN A 172 -17.59 -18.72 -19.17
C GLN A 172 -16.59 -19.78 -19.70
N ASN A 173 -16.56 -20.97 -19.09
CA ASN A 173 -15.72 -22.11 -19.47
C ASN A 173 -14.21 -21.81 -19.45
N THR A 174 -13.77 -20.78 -18.72
CA THR A 174 -12.34 -20.48 -18.57
C THR A 174 -11.64 -21.50 -17.66
N LYS A 175 -12.38 -22.07 -16.70
CA LYS A 175 -11.87 -22.94 -15.62
C LYS A 175 -10.81 -22.27 -14.73
N LEU A 176 -10.79 -20.94 -14.71
CA LEU A 176 -9.85 -20.14 -13.92
C LEU A 176 -10.59 -19.44 -12.77
N THR A 177 -9.92 -19.32 -11.63
CA THR A 177 -10.23 -18.32 -10.61
C THR A 177 -9.82 -16.92 -11.11
N PHE A 178 -10.29 -15.87 -10.46
CA PHE A 178 -9.93 -14.50 -10.82
C PHE A 178 -8.43 -14.23 -10.63
N ARG A 179 -7.80 -14.82 -9.60
CA ARG A 179 -6.34 -14.73 -9.42
C ARG A 179 -5.59 -15.36 -10.59
N GLU A 180 -5.96 -16.58 -10.97
CA GLU A 180 -5.35 -17.25 -12.11
C GLU A 180 -5.61 -16.49 -13.41
N TYR A 181 -6.80 -15.90 -13.55
CA TYR A 181 -7.15 -15.05 -14.68
C TYR A 181 -6.23 -13.82 -14.78
N ILE A 182 -5.98 -13.10 -13.68
CA ILE A 182 -4.99 -12.01 -13.63
C ILE A 182 -3.61 -12.52 -14.07
N THR A 183 -3.15 -13.65 -13.53
CA THR A 183 -1.85 -14.24 -13.89
C THR A 183 -1.77 -14.57 -15.38
N THR A 184 -2.89 -14.90 -16.04
CA THR A 184 -2.89 -15.16 -17.49
C THR A 184 -2.47 -13.95 -18.33
N CYS A 185 -2.74 -12.73 -17.86
CA CYS A 185 -2.31 -11.49 -18.52
C CYS A 185 -0.78 -11.36 -18.62
N PHE A 186 -0.04 -12.14 -17.83
CA PHE A 186 1.42 -12.06 -17.74
C PHE A 186 2.14 -13.36 -18.17
N LYS A 187 1.41 -14.37 -18.65
CA LYS A 187 1.96 -15.72 -18.94
C LYS A 187 3.14 -15.73 -19.92
N ASN A 188 3.20 -14.76 -20.84
CA ASN A 188 4.21 -14.71 -21.90
C ASN A 188 5.38 -13.78 -21.55
N ARG A 189 5.50 -13.31 -20.31
CA ARG A 189 6.62 -12.49 -19.86
C ARG A 189 7.74 -13.35 -19.28
N GLU A 190 8.98 -12.96 -19.56
CA GLU A 190 10.17 -13.55 -18.95
C GLU A 190 10.33 -13.09 -17.49
N GLU A 191 9.97 -11.84 -17.21
CA GLU A 191 10.06 -11.26 -15.88
C GLU A 191 8.84 -11.60 -15.02
N THR A 192 9.08 -11.80 -13.72
CA THR A 192 8.01 -12.01 -12.75
C THR A 192 7.18 -10.73 -12.61
N VAL A 193 5.85 -10.85 -12.73
CA VAL A 193 4.93 -9.73 -12.53
C VAL A 193 5.15 -9.11 -11.15
N ASN A 194 5.38 -7.81 -11.13
CA ASN A 194 5.56 -7.11 -9.87
C ASN A 194 4.21 -6.81 -9.19
N ARG A 195 4.26 -6.43 -7.92
CA ARG A 195 3.05 -6.23 -7.12
C ARG A 195 2.18 -5.08 -7.63
N PHE A 196 2.79 -4.02 -8.16
CA PHE A 196 2.08 -2.87 -8.73
C PHE A 196 1.28 -3.28 -9.96
N GLU A 197 1.92 -3.96 -10.91
CA GLU A 197 1.27 -4.43 -12.15
C GLU A 197 0.15 -5.42 -11.84
N TYR A 198 0.40 -6.37 -10.94
CA TYR A 198 -0.60 -7.37 -10.54
C TYR A 198 -1.83 -6.70 -9.91
N TYR A 199 -1.62 -5.77 -8.98
CA TYR A 199 -2.71 -5.09 -8.27
C TYR A 199 -3.52 -4.17 -9.20
N THR A 200 -2.84 -3.33 -9.99
CA THR A 200 -3.51 -2.40 -10.92
C THR A 200 -4.28 -3.16 -12.00
N THR A 201 -3.73 -4.26 -12.52
CA THR A 201 -4.43 -5.16 -13.45
C THR A 201 -5.67 -5.78 -12.80
N ALA A 202 -5.57 -6.26 -11.56
CA ALA A 202 -6.74 -6.77 -10.84
C ALA A 202 -7.84 -5.70 -10.71
N TYR A 203 -7.48 -4.46 -10.39
CA TYR A 203 -8.42 -3.35 -10.30
C TYR A 203 -9.09 -3.03 -11.64
N LEU A 204 -8.30 -2.95 -12.72
CA LEU A 204 -8.83 -2.72 -14.07
C LEU A 204 -9.76 -3.85 -14.51
N LEU A 205 -9.40 -5.11 -14.23
CA LEU A 205 -10.23 -6.26 -14.58
C LEU A 205 -11.58 -6.24 -13.86
N LEU A 206 -11.64 -5.80 -12.59
CA LEU A 206 -12.92 -5.58 -11.91
C LEU A 206 -13.80 -4.59 -12.67
N ASP A 207 -13.21 -3.50 -13.18
CA ASP A 207 -13.95 -2.57 -14.03
C ASP A 207 -14.38 -3.28 -15.32
N MET A 208 -13.47 -3.89 -16.07
CA MET A 208 -13.78 -4.52 -17.35
C MET A 208 -14.93 -5.54 -17.29
N ILE A 209 -14.96 -6.41 -16.26
CA ILE A 209 -16.03 -7.42 -16.08
C ILE A 209 -17.36 -6.84 -15.60
N GLY A 210 -17.42 -5.56 -15.23
CA GLY A 210 -18.64 -4.88 -14.82
C GLY A 210 -18.80 -4.66 -13.32
N TYR A 211 -17.85 -5.06 -12.48
CA TYR A 211 -17.93 -4.88 -11.03
C TYR A 211 -17.69 -3.42 -10.64
N LYS A 212 -18.73 -2.74 -10.12
CA LYS A 212 -18.67 -1.30 -9.75
C LYS A 212 -18.00 -0.43 -10.82
N SER A 213 -18.38 -0.74 -12.05
CA SER A 213 -18.05 -0.07 -13.29
C SER A 213 -18.01 1.45 -13.18
N ASP A 214 -16.97 2.10 -13.69
CA ASP A 214 -17.02 3.55 -13.84
C ASP A 214 -18.03 3.97 -14.93
N ASN A 215 -18.81 5.00 -14.63
CA ASN A 215 -19.78 5.57 -15.57
C ASN A 215 -19.14 6.66 -16.44
N LEU A 216 -17.95 7.12 -16.05
CA LEU A 216 -17.20 8.22 -16.67
C LEU A 216 -18.14 9.42 -16.92
N PRO A 217 -18.68 10.04 -15.85
CA PRO A 217 -19.72 11.06 -15.98
C PRO A 217 -19.24 12.32 -16.71
N LYS A 218 -17.99 12.75 -16.49
CA LYS A 218 -17.46 13.98 -17.06
C LYS A 218 -16.93 13.76 -18.49
N PRO A 219 -16.92 14.78 -19.35
CA PRO A 219 -16.33 14.69 -20.70
C PRO A 219 -14.84 14.33 -20.66
N THR A 220 -14.15 14.78 -19.62
CA THR A 220 -12.73 14.50 -19.39
C THR A 220 -12.48 13.09 -18.85
N ASP A 221 -13.49 12.34 -18.39
CA ASP A 221 -13.27 11.02 -17.79
C ASP A 221 -12.98 9.96 -18.87
N ASN A 222 -11.88 9.23 -18.73
CA ASN A 222 -11.48 8.14 -19.63
C ASN A 222 -10.81 7.00 -18.83
N MET A 223 -10.28 5.97 -19.50
CA MET A 223 -9.64 4.84 -18.82
C MET A 223 -8.46 5.26 -17.94
N GLN A 224 -7.74 6.35 -18.28
CA GLN A 224 -6.69 6.88 -17.42
C GLN A 224 -7.21 7.25 -16.02
N ASN A 225 -8.46 7.70 -15.87
CA ASN A 225 -9.03 7.94 -14.55
C ASN A 225 -9.12 6.65 -13.73
N ILE A 226 -9.50 5.54 -14.36
CA ILE A 226 -9.62 4.23 -13.72
C ILE A 226 -8.23 3.70 -13.35
N GLN A 227 -7.24 3.94 -14.20
CA GLN A 227 -5.84 3.63 -13.91
C GLN A 227 -5.32 4.45 -12.71
N ASN A 228 -5.56 5.75 -12.69
CA ASN A 228 -5.18 6.62 -11.57
C ASN A 228 -5.86 6.17 -10.26
N ASP A 229 -7.13 5.77 -10.32
CA ASP A 229 -7.85 5.17 -9.19
C ASP A 229 -7.19 3.88 -8.70
N ALA A 230 -6.77 3.00 -9.63
CA ALA A 230 -6.05 1.77 -9.31
C ALA A 230 -4.72 2.07 -8.62
N GLU A 231 -4.00 3.10 -9.08
CA GLU A 231 -2.74 3.58 -8.50
C GLU A 231 -2.96 4.15 -7.10
N HIS A 232 -3.95 5.03 -6.90
CA HIS A 232 -4.30 5.54 -5.57
C HIS A 232 -4.66 4.42 -4.61
N SER A 233 -5.44 3.44 -5.07
CA SER A 233 -5.78 2.23 -4.31
C SER A 233 -4.51 1.46 -3.92
N PHE A 234 -3.60 1.23 -4.86
CA PHE A 234 -2.33 0.55 -4.61
C PHE A 234 -1.43 1.29 -3.63
N TYR A 235 -1.15 2.58 -3.85
CA TYR A 235 -0.31 3.37 -2.96
C TYR A 235 -0.88 3.44 -1.55
N SER A 236 -2.21 3.45 -1.41
CA SER A 236 -2.85 3.45 -0.10
C SER A 236 -2.59 2.17 0.70
N ALA A 237 -2.23 1.04 0.06
CA ALA A 237 -1.82 -0.19 0.74
C ALA A 237 -0.52 -0.04 1.56
N TYR A 238 0.20 1.07 1.41
CA TYR A 238 1.36 1.44 2.23
C TYR A 238 0.98 2.32 3.43
N CYS A 239 -0.28 2.71 3.56
CA CYS A 239 -0.76 3.61 4.62
C CYS A 239 -1.51 2.85 5.72
N ASP A 240 -1.60 3.43 6.92
CA ASP A 240 -2.49 2.92 7.98
C ASP A 240 -3.97 3.13 7.61
N TYR A 241 -4.28 4.27 6.96
CA TYR A 241 -5.61 4.66 6.52
C TYR A 241 -5.60 5.14 5.07
N PHE A 242 -6.64 4.78 4.32
CA PHE A 242 -6.95 5.38 3.03
C PHE A 242 -8.22 6.24 3.17
N VAL A 243 -8.04 7.56 3.13
CA VAL A 243 -9.13 8.53 3.30
C VAL A 243 -9.65 8.94 1.92
N VAL A 244 -10.88 8.54 1.59
CA VAL A 244 -11.43 8.69 0.24
C VAL A 244 -12.92 8.98 0.26
N ILE A 245 -13.38 9.86 -0.63
CA ILE A 245 -14.81 10.22 -0.77
C ILE A 245 -15.47 9.42 -1.90
N ASP A 246 -14.71 9.03 -2.93
CA ASP A 246 -15.23 8.29 -4.06
C ASP A 246 -15.72 6.90 -3.64
N LYS A 247 -17.02 6.65 -3.84
CA LYS A 247 -17.70 5.41 -3.42
C LYS A 247 -17.27 4.19 -4.24
N LYS A 248 -16.97 4.35 -5.54
CA LYS A 248 -16.57 3.24 -6.41
C LYS A 248 -15.13 2.83 -6.09
N LEU A 249 -14.23 3.80 -5.98
CA LEU A 249 -12.86 3.58 -5.54
C LEU A 249 -12.82 2.96 -4.14
N THR A 250 -13.64 3.47 -3.21
CA THR A 250 -13.78 2.88 -1.86
C THR A 250 -14.19 1.41 -1.94
N THR A 251 -15.21 1.08 -2.73
CA THR A 251 -15.74 -0.28 -2.80
C THR A 251 -14.74 -1.24 -3.43
N LYS A 252 -14.15 -0.88 -4.58
CA LYS A 252 -13.15 -1.70 -5.27
C LYS A 252 -11.90 -1.89 -4.40
N THR A 253 -11.42 -0.84 -3.74
CA THR A 253 -10.27 -0.93 -2.83
C THR A 253 -10.55 -1.87 -1.65
N LYS A 254 -11.72 -1.76 -0.98
CA LYS A 254 -12.08 -2.65 0.13
C LYS A 254 -12.09 -4.12 -0.28
N VAL A 255 -12.60 -4.41 -1.47
CA VAL A 255 -12.67 -5.76 -2.04
C VAL A 255 -11.27 -6.32 -2.33
N LEU A 256 -10.41 -5.54 -3.00
CA LEU A 256 -9.03 -5.96 -3.26
C LEU A 256 -8.19 -6.08 -2.00
N PHE A 257 -8.37 -5.17 -1.04
CA PHE A 257 -7.67 -5.24 0.24
C PHE A 257 -8.07 -6.47 1.03
N LYS A 258 -9.35 -6.82 1.03
CA LYS A 258 -9.81 -8.06 1.65
C LYS A 258 -9.20 -9.28 0.98
N GLU A 259 -9.23 -9.33 -0.36
CA GLU A 259 -8.69 -10.45 -1.13
C GLU A 259 -7.18 -10.64 -0.90
N PHE A 260 -6.42 -9.55 -0.96
CA PHE A 260 -4.96 -9.58 -0.84
C PHE A 260 -4.48 -9.46 0.61
N ASN A 261 -5.40 -9.56 1.58
CA ASN A 261 -5.12 -9.48 3.01
C ASN A 261 -4.32 -8.22 3.42
N ILE A 262 -4.70 -7.08 2.84
CA ILE A 262 -4.12 -5.76 3.12
C ILE A 262 -4.93 -5.12 4.26
N PRO A 263 -4.33 -4.86 5.44
CA PRO A 263 -5.07 -4.40 6.62
C PRO A 263 -5.32 -2.89 6.67
N THR A 264 -4.93 -2.15 5.64
CA THR A 264 -5.18 -0.69 5.54
C THR A 264 -6.67 -0.39 5.65
N VAL A 265 -7.02 0.58 6.48
CA VAL A 265 -8.42 0.94 6.75
C VAL A 265 -8.91 1.95 5.71
N VAL A 266 -9.91 1.58 4.91
CA VAL A 266 -10.51 2.44 3.88
C VAL A 266 -11.77 3.12 4.40
N ILE A 267 -11.75 4.45 4.51
CA ILE A 267 -12.78 5.26 5.19
C ILE A 267 -12.97 6.63 4.54
N SER A 268 -14.12 7.25 4.82
CA SER A 268 -14.40 8.63 4.43
C SER A 268 -13.70 9.65 5.34
N PRO A 269 -13.56 10.92 4.92
CA PRO A 269 -12.96 11.97 5.76
C PRO A 269 -13.67 12.15 7.11
N LYS A 270 -15.00 12.08 7.14
CA LYS A 270 -15.77 12.19 8.38
C LYS A 270 -15.47 11.04 9.34
N GLU A 271 -15.51 9.80 8.83
CA GLU A 271 -15.18 8.61 9.60
C GLU A 271 -13.73 8.63 10.09
N PHE A 272 -12.80 9.17 9.30
CA PHE A 272 -11.40 9.34 9.71
C PHE A 272 -11.26 10.27 10.92
N ILE A 273 -11.91 11.44 10.90
CA ILE A 273 -11.88 12.38 12.04
C ILE A 273 -12.46 11.72 13.30
N GLU A 274 -13.55 10.98 13.18
CA GLU A 274 -14.16 10.26 14.31
C GLU A 274 -13.25 9.13 14.83
N THR A 275 -12.66 8.36 13.92
CA THR A 275 -11.76 7.24 14.24
C THR A 275 -10.48 7.74 14.92
N ILE A 276 -9.81 8.72 14.32
CA ILE A 276 -8.47 9.15 14.74
C ILE A 276 -8.47 9.76 16.14
N LYS A 277 -9.55 10.44 16.55
CA LYS A 277 -9.73 10.97 17.92
C LYS A 277 -9.60 9.90 18.99
N SER A 278 -10.01 8.67 18.70
CA SER A 278 -9.91 7.53 19.62
C SER A 278 -8.60 6.75 19.48
N LYS A 279 -7.78 7.06 18.47
CA LYS A 279 -6.56 6.33 18.10
C LYS A 279 -5.27 7.09 18.38
N ILE A 280 -5.33 8.40 18.58
CA ILE A 280 -4.17 9.21 18.95
C ILE A 280 -3.93 9.15 20.46
N HIS A 281 -2.67 9.23 20.85
CA HIS A 281 -2.26 9.36 22.24
C HIS A 281 -2.36 10.81 22.69
N LEU A 282 -3.36 11.08 23.53
CA LEU A 282 -3.51 12.34 24.26
C LEU A 282 -2.79 12.21 25.60
N ILE A 283 -1.62 12.84 25.70
CA ILE A 283 -0.78 12.77 26.88
C ILE A 283 -1.49 13.44 28.07
N ASP A 284 -1.74 12.68 29.13
CA ASP A 284 -2.24 13.19 30.41
C ASP A 284 -1.09 13.29 31.42
N THR A 285 -0.64 14.52 31.69
CA THR A 285 0.47 14.78 32.63
C THR A 285 0.14 14.45 34.08
N ASN A 286 -1.13 14.22 34.42
CA ASN A 286 -1.54 13.80 35.77
C ASN A 286 -1.45 12.29 35.97
N LYS A 287 -1.31 11.52 34.88
CA LYS A 287 -1.26 10.06 34.92
C LYS A 287 0.19 9.58 34.85
N HIS A 288 0.54 8.65 35.73
CA HIS A 288 1.87 8.06 35.70
C HIS A 288 2.06 7.23 34.43
N PHE A 289 3.07 7.57 33.61
CA PHE A 289 3.30 6.98 32.29
C PHE A 289 3.43 5.45 32.29
N ILE A 290 4.05 4.83 33.30
CA ILE A 290 4.09 3.35 33.42
C ILE A 290 2.68 2.76 33.59
N LYS A 291 1.85 3.40 34.42
CA LYS A 291 0.48 2.92 34.66
C LYS A 291 -0.33 3.02 33.37
N GLU A 292 -0.19 4.14 32.66
CA GLU A 292 -0.80 4.31 31.35
C GLU A 292 -0.35 3.24 30.34
N ALA A 293 0.96 3.02 30.21
CA ALA A 293 1.52 2.00 29.33
C ALA A 293 1.00 0.58 29.63
N VAL A 294 0.90 0.21 30.92
CA VAL A 294 0.38 -1.09 31.34
C VAL A 294 -1.11 -1.22 31.07
N GLU A 295 -1.90 -0.15 31.21
CA GLU A 295 -3.33 -0.15 30.90
C GLU A 295 -3.63 -0.37 29.41
N LEU A 296 -2.67 -0.14 28.52
CA LEU A 296 -2.80 -0.45 27.09
C LEU A 296 -2.65 -1.96 26.78
N LEU A 297 -2.21 -2.77 27.74
CA LEU A 297 -1.98 -4.20 27.57
C LEU A 297 -3.27 -4.99 27.80
N ASP A 298 -4.05 -5.15 26.73
CA ASP A 298 -5.25 -5.98 26.74
C ASP A 298 -4.98 -7.38 26.20
N LYS A 299 -5.45 -8.41 26.92
CA LYS A 299 -5.33 -9.82 26.51
C LYS A 299 -6.01 -10.11 25.18
N GLU A 300 -7.09 -9.40 24.85
CA GLU A 300 -7.79 -9.55 23.57
C GLU A 300 -6.95 -9.05 22.39
N ASN A 301 -5.92 -8.24 22.65
CA ASN A 301 -5.03 -7.68 21.65
C ASN A 301 -3.68 -8.41 21.53
N ILE A 302 -3.51 -9.57 22.17
CA ILE A 302 -2.32 -10.42 22.00
C ILE A 302 -2.31 -10.97 20.57
N VAL A 303 -1.19 -10.78 19.87
CA VAL A 303 -0.99 -11.28 18.50
C VAL A 303 0.08 -12.36 18.40
N GLU A 304 1.04 -12.39 19.33
CA GLU A 304 2.11 -13.38 19.38
C GLU A 304 2.43 -13.70 20.85
N LEU A 305 2.79 -14.96 21.09
CA LEU A 305 3.16 -15.50 22.39
C LEU A 305 4.37 -16.42 22.20
N TYR A 306 5.40 -16.18 22.99
CA TYR A 306 6.56 -17.05 23.06
C TYR A 306 6.77 -17.45 24.52
N GLU A 307 6.67 -18.75 24.79
CA GLU A 307 6.88 -19.31 26.13
C GLU A 307 8.37 -19.48 26.39
N LYS A 308 8.79 -19.33 27.64
CA LYS A 308 10.17 -19.61 28.06
C LYS A 308 10.56 -21.05 27.73
N ASP A 309 11.67 -21.24 27.04
CA ASP A 309 12.28 -22.53 26.71
C ASP A 309 13.82 -22.45 26.69
N GLU A 310 14.50 -23.39 26.01
CA GLU A 310 15.96 -23.42 25.90
C GLU A 310 16.52 -22.25 25.05
N GLU A 311 15.73 -21.69 24.12
CA GLU A 311 16.12 -20.57 23.24
C GLU A 311 15.58 -19.22 23.74
N ILE A 312 14.48 -19.22 24.48
CA ILE A 312 13.76 -18.02 24.93
C ILE A 312 13.85 -17.89 26.45
N GLU A 313 14.62 -16.92 26.94
CA GLU A 313 14.92 -16.77 28.37
C GLU A 313 13.69 -16.41 29.24
N VAL A 314 12.68 -15.74 28.66
CA VAL A 314 11.52 -15.19 29.36
C VAL A 314 10.23 -15.27 28.54
N ASP A 315 9.11 -15.45 29.23
CA ASP A 315 7.79 -15.37 28.59
C ASP A 315 7.62 -13.99 27.93
N THR A 316 7.32 -14.02 26.63
CA THR A 316 7.24 -12.83 25.78
C THR A 316 5.86 -12.74 25.14
N PHE A 317 5.21 -11.60 25.33
CA PHE A 317 3.86 -11.34 24.81
C PHE A 317 3.88 -10.10 23.92
N ALA A 318 3.44 -10.23 22.67
CA ALA A 318 3.30 -9.10 21.76
C ALA A 318 1.84 -8.66 21.65
N PHE A 319 1.60 -7.37 21.89
CA PHE A 319 0.27 -6.76 21.87
C PHE A 319 0.16 -5.74 20.74
N LYS A 320 -0.98 -5.77 20.04
CA LYS A 320 -1.40 -4.64 19.19
C LYS A 320 -1.99 -3.56 20.10
N LEU A 321 -1.50 -2.33 19.99
CA LEU A 321 -2.01 -1.24 20.81
C LEU A 321 -3.37 -0.74 20.31
N PRO A 322 -4.29 -0.38 21.23
CA PRO A 322 -5.59 0.19 20.85
C PRO A 322 -5.45 1.62 20.26
N ILE A 323 -4.34 2.29 20.55
CA ILE A 323 -3.96 3.63 20.08
C ILE A 323 -2.53 3.62 19.50
N PHE A 324 -2.17 4.65 18.76
CA PHE A 324 -0.78 4.95 18.43
C PHE A 324 -0.12 5.64 19.64
N TYR A 325 0.58 4.89 20.47
CA TYR A 325 1.29 5.44 21.63
C TYR A 325 2.39 6.40 21.16
N PHE A 326 2.44 7.58 21.80
CA PHE A 326 3.19 8.76 21.30
C PHE A 326 2.88 9.13 19.84
N ASN A 327 1.67 8.82 19.35
CA ASN A 327 1.23 9.01 17.96
C ASN A 327 2.09 8.28 16.92
N PHE A 328 2.81 7.24 17.32
CA PHE A 328 3.71 6.49 16.44
C PHE A 328 3.65 4.98 16.69
N PHE A 329 3.93 4.54 17.90
CA PHE A 329 4.03 3.12 18.23
C PHE A 329 2.64 2.48 18.21
N ASN A 330 2.49 1.39 17.46
CA ASN A 330 1.23 0.64 17.36
C ASN A 330 1.32 -0.76 17.98
N TYR A 331 2.49 -1.12 18.51
CA TYR A 331 2.78 -2.42 19.11
C TYR A 331 3.61 -2.25 20.38
N VAL A 332 3.44 -3.19 21.31
CA VAL A 332 4.29 -3.32 22.49
C VAL A 332 4.60 -4.79 22.77
N ILE A 333 5.85 -5.07 23.09
CA ILE A 333 6.31 -6.39 23.53
C ILE A 333 6.53 -6.31 25.03
N TYR A 334 5.89 -7.20 25.78
CA TYR A 334 6.06 -7.34 27.22
C TYR A 334 6.92 -8.57 27.52
N GLN A 335 7.94 -8.37 28.35
CA GLN A 335 8.83 -9.42 28.83
C GLN A 335 8.94 -9.35 30.34
N ASN A 336 8.76 -10.48 31.02
CA ASN A 336 8.79 -10.54 32.48
C ASN A 336 10.04 -11.28 32.98
N TYR A 337 10.94 -10.54 33.62
CA TYR A 337 12.20 -11.04 34.18
C TYR A 337 12.02 -11.32 35.67
N ILE A 338 11.47 -12.50 35.98
CA ILE A 338 11.09 -12.89 37.35
C ILE A 338 12.30 -12.89 38.30
N GLU A 339 13.44 -13.42 37.87
CA GLU A 339 14.65 -13.53 38.68
C GLU A 339 15.24 -12.15 39.03
N GLN A 340 15.25 -11.25 38.05
CA GLN A 340 15.73 -9.87 38.18
C GLN A 340 14.69 -8.94 38.82
N LYS A 341 13.48 -9.46 39.12
CA LYS A 341 12.33 -8.69 39.62
C LYS A 341 12.08 -7.46 38.75
N ALA A 342 12.04 -7.64 37.44
CA ALA A 342 11.88 -6.55 36.48
C ALA A 342 10.94 -6.96 35.35
N PHE A 343 10.36 -5.99 34.67
CA PHE A 343 9.71 -6.22 33.39
C PHE A 343 10.13 -5.17 32.38
N VAL A 344 10.04 -5.54 31.10
CA VAL A 344 10.38 -4.67 29.97
C VAL A 344 9.16 -4.50 29.08
N LEU A 345 8.89 -3.25 28.69
CA LEU A 345 7.95 -2.91 27.63
C LEU A 345 8.72 -2.32 26.46
N THR A 346 8.70 -2.99 25.32
CA THR A 346 9.34 -2.53 24.08
C THR A 346 8.28 -2.09 23.08
N PHE A 347 8.12 -0.78 22.92
CA PHE A 347 7.20 -0.18 21.97
C PHE A 347 7.83 -0.08 20.58
N LYS A 348 7.07 -0.50 19.55
CA LYS A 348 7.52 -0.52 18.16
C LYS A 348 6.43 -0.05 17.19
N LYS A 349 6.85 0.44 16.01
CA LYS A 349 5.98 0.55 14.83
C LYS A 349 6.11 -0.74 14.01
N VAL A 350 5.01 -1.47 13.87
CA VAL A 350 4.93 -2.70 13.08
C VAL A 350 4.00 -2.48 11.90
N PHE A 351 4.46 -2.87 10.72
CA PHE A 351 3.67 -2.83 9.49
C PHE A 351 3.14 -4.24 9.19
N LYS A 352 1.85 -4.34 8.90
CA LYS A 352 1.22 -5.56 8.38
C LYS A 352 0.67 -5.36 6.96
N ASN A 353 0.82 -4.14 6.42
CA ASN A 353 0.44 -3.76 5.08
C ASN A 353 1.68 -3.80 4.18
N TYR A 354 1.68 -3.11 3.03
CA TYR A 354 2.83 -3.10 2.13
C TYR A 354 3.98 -2.21 2.59
N SER A 355 3.78 -1.40 3.64
CA SER A 355 4.83 -0.52 4.15
C SER A 355 5.95 -1.27 4.85
N SER A 356 7.15 -0.72 4.69
CA SER A 356 8.37 -1.17 5.35
C SER A 356 9.22 0.01 5.83
N PHE A 357 8.70 1.24 5.74
CA PHE A 357 9.46 2.47 5.95
C PHE A 357 8.68 3.44 6.84
N ILE A 358 9.41 4.42 7.36
CA ILE A 358 8.85 5.63 7.98
C ILE A 358 9.50 6.83 7.31
N TYR A 359 8.81 7.96 7.25
CA TYR A 359 9.46 9.21 6.90
C TYR A 359 10.33 9.68 8.07
N TYR A 360 11.46 10.30 7.76
CA TYR A 360 12.36 10.82 8.78
C TYR A 360 11.68 11.90 9.64
N THR A 361 10.74 12.65 9.08
CA THR A 361 9.91 13.64 9.79
C THR A 361 9.02 13.00 10.85
N GLU A 362 8.58 11.74 10.66
CA GLU A 362 7.87 10.98 11.69
C GLU A 362 8.80 10.68 12.87
N ALA A 363 10.06 10.33 12.60
CA ALA A 363 11.06 10.12 13.64
C ALA A 363 11.43 11.44 14.35
N GLU A 364 11.56 12.55 13.63
CA GLU A 364 11.79 13.88 14.21
C GLU A 364 10.68 14.24 15.21
N ARG A 365 9.43 14.17 14.75
CA ARG A 365 8.24 14.50 15.56
C ARG A 365 8.09 13.57 16.76
N LEU A 366 8.46 12.29 16.61
CA LEU A 366 8.44 11.32 17.70
C LEU A 366 9.47 11.67 18.77
N ILE A 367 10.72 11.91 18.38
CA ILE A 367 11.80 12.26 19.32
C ILE A 367 11.44 13.54 20.07
N ASP A 368 11.02 14.58 19.35
CA ASP A 368 10.60 15.85 19.96
C ASP A 368 9.46 15.62 20.97
N ARG A 369 8.47 14.79 20.62
CA ARG A 369 7.33 14.48 21.51
C ARG A 369 7.76 13.72 22.76
N ILE A 370 8.65 12.74 22.64
CA ILE A 370 9.14 11.94 23.78
C ILE A 370 10.04 12.80 24.69
N CYS A 371 10.98 13.55 24.11
CA CYS A 371 11.85 14.47 24.83
C CYS A 371 11.06 15.55 25.58
N ASN A 372 10.03 16.12 24.96
CA ASN A 372 9.15 17.09 25.62
C ASN A 372 8.36 16.47 26.78
N PHE A 373 8.01 15.19 26.68
CA PHE A 373 7.24 14.51 27.72
C PHE A 373 8.09 14.11 28.93
N PHE A 374 9.25 13.50 28.71
CA PHE A 374 10.14 13.07 29.80
C PHE A 374 11.10 14.16 30.29
N GLY A 375 11.20 15.26 29.54
CA GLY A 375 12.18 16.32 29.75
C GLY A 375 13.52 15.96 29.13
N TYR A 376 14.17 16.92 28.48
CA TYR A 376 15.56 16.82 28.04
C TYR A 376 16.27 18.11 28.42
N GLU A 377 17.38 18.01 29.16
CA GLU A 377 17.95 19.14 29.89
C GLU A 377 18.64 20.18 29.00
N ASP A 378 19.27 19.75 27.89
CA ASP A 378 20.00 20.63 26.97
C ASP A 378 19.36 20.65 25.57
N ASN A 379 18.85 21.83 25.18
CA ASN A 379 18.21 22.05 23.88
C ASN A 379 19.18 21.96 22.68
N GLN A 380 20.44 22.36 22.85
CA GLN A 380 21.44 22.28 21.78
C GLN A 380 21.93 20.85 21.61
N GLU A 381 22.19 20.15 22.73
CA GLU A 381 22.52 18.72 22.69
C GLU A 381 21.37 17.93 22.06
N HIS A 382 20.12 18.20 22.44
CA HIS A 382 18.94 17.55 21.85
C HIS A 382 18.91 17.67 20.32
N LEU A 383 19.16 18.87 19.78
CA LEU A 383 19.17 19.08 18.32
C LEU A 383 20.25 18.25 17.62
N VAL A 384 21.47 18.24 18.15
CA VAL A 384 22.59 17.46 17.59
C VAL A 384 22.28 15.97 17.69
N LYS A 385 21.84 15.50 18.85
CA LYS A 385 21.54 14.08 19.08
C LYS A 385 20.37 13.59 18.22
N LYS A 386 19.35 14.42 18.02
CA LYS A 386 18.23 14.13 17.11
C LYS A 386 18.72 14.01 15.67
N GLN A 387 19.57 14.93 15.21
CA GLN A 387 20.16 14.87 13.87
C GLN A 387 20.99 13.59 13.67
N GLU A 388 21.85 13.26 14.64
CA GLU A 388 22.64 12.02 14.60
C GLU A 388 21.75 10.78 14.65
N PHE A 389 20.70 10.79 15.47
CA PHE A 389 19.75 9.69 15.53
C PHE A 389 19.06 9.50 14.18
N ILE A 390 18.70 10.53 13.44
CA ILE A 390 17.86 10.35 12.25
C ILE A 390 18.69 10.12 11.00
N TYR A 391 19.76 10.90 10.82
CA TYR A 391 20.48 11.00 9.55
C TYR A 391 21.86 10.33 9.56
N SER A 392 22.25 9.72 10.68
CA SER A 392 23.53 9.01 10.77
C SER A 392 23.37 7.54 11.15
N ASP A 393 24.38 6.74 10.81
CA ASP A 393 24.48 5.34 11.22
C ASP A 393 25.03 5.16 12.65
N LYS A 394 25.24 6.26 13.38
CA LYS A 394 25.71 6.19 14.77
C LYS A 394 24.65 5.56 15.66
N GLU A 395 25.10 4.77 16.62
CA GLU A 395 24.26 4.29 17.71
C GLU A 395 23.98 5.45 18.68
N VAL A 396 22.78 6.03 18.53
CA VAL A 396 22.31 7.12 19.38
C VAL A 396 21.21 6.62 20.30
N VAL A 397 21.35 6.93 21.58
CA VAL A 397 20.40 6.54 22.62
C VAL A 397 19.99 7.77 23.43
N PHE A 398 18.68 7.92 23.63
CA PHE A 398 18.13 8.82 24.64
C PHE A 398 17.75 8.00 25.87
N LEU A 399 18.18 8.46 27.05
CA LEU A 399 18.03 7.73 28.29
C LEU A 399 17.46 8.65 29.36
N TRP A 400 16.40 8.19 30.02
CA TRP A 400 15.79 8.87 31.15
C TRP A 400 15.75 7.93 32.34
N ASN A 401 16.17 8.41 33.50
CA ASN A 401 16.11 7.67 34.76
C ASN A 401 14.89 8.13 35.57
N PHE A 402 14.21 7.20 36.22
CA PHE A 402 13.12 7.50 37.14
C PHE A 402 13.17 6.58 38.36
N ASP A 403 12.41 6.90 39.41
CA ASP A 403 12.33 6.03 40.58
C ASP A 403 11.66 4.69 40.21
N GLY A 404 12.48 3.64 40.15
CA GLY A 404 12.04 2.30 39.76
C GLY A 404 12.35 1.91 38.32
N GLY A 405 13.19 2.63 37.57
CA GLY A 405 13.62 2.13 36.27
C GLY A 405 14.31 3.12 35.35
N ILE A 406 14.42 2.69 34.09
CA ILE A 406 15.05 3.44 32.99
C ILE A 406 14.14 3.40 31.77
N ILE A 407 14.09 4.51 31.05
CA ILE A 407 13.46 4.63 29.73
C ILE A 407 14.56 4.83 28.71
N LYS A 408 14.48 4.11 27.59
CA LYS A 408 15.48 4.13 26.53
C LYS A 408 14.80 4.27 25.18
N LEU A 409 15.13 5.32 24.41
CA LEU A 409 14.76 5.47 23.01
C LEU A 409 16.01 5.24 22.15
N GLU A 410 15.93 4.27 21.26
CA GLU A 410 17.05 3.84 20.40
C GLU A 410 16.55 3.37 19.02
N LYS A 411 17.47 3.01 18.12
CA LYS A 411 17.14 2.36 16.86
C LYS A 411 17.05 0.85 17.03
N ASP A 412 16.05 0.26 16.38
CA ASP A 412 16.01 -1.19 16.16
C ASP A 412 17.18 -1.61 15.25
N ILE A 413 17.95 -2.61 15.66
CA ILE A 413 19.15 -3.06 14.93
C ILE A 413 18.82 -3.54 13.50
N LYS A 414 17.66 -4.18 13.31
CA LYS A 414 17.30 -4.78 12.02
C LYS A 414 16.65 -3.77 11.08
N THR A 415 15.85 -2.86 11.63
CA THR A 415 15.01 -1.97 10.82
C THR A 415 15.40 -0.50 10.89
N HIS A 416 16.34 -0.14 11.77
CA HIS A 416 16.80 1.22 12.06
C HIS A 416 15.69 2.21 12.48
N ARG A 417 14.48 1.70 12.78
CA ARG A 417 13.33 2.49 13.22
C ARG A 417 13.41 2.76 14.72
N PRO A 418 12.82 3.86 15.21
CA PRO A 418 12.75 4.14 16.64
C PRO A 418 12.04 3.02 17.41
N ILE A 419 12.61 2.65 18.55
CA ILE A 419 12.00 1.77 19.56
C ILE A 419 12.11 2.43 20.93
N LEU A 420 11.05 2.32 21.73
CA LEU A 420 11.01 2.88 23.09
C LEU A 420 10.90 1.74 24.09
N ASN A 421 11.88 1.64 24.99
CA ASN A 421 11.95 0.60 26.00
C ASN A 421 11.71 1.19 27.39
N TYR A 422 10.75 0.63 28.13
CA TYR A 422 10.61 0.87 29.56
C TYR A 422 11.16 -0.34 30.31
N ILE A 423 12.23 -0.14 31.07
CA ILE A 423 12.84 -1.16 31.93
C ILE A 423 12.45 -0.82 33.35
N VAL A 424 11.55 -1.60 33.93
CA VAL A 424 10.91 -1.29 35.22
C VAL A 424 11.29 -2.32 36.27
N LEU A 425 11.85 -1.84 37.39
CA LEU A 425 12.16 -2.63 38.56
C LEU A 425 10.92 -2.78 39.46
N MET A 426 10.62 -4.02 39.85
CA MET A 426 9.49 -4.36 40.71
C MET A 426 9.86 -4.24 42.19
N ASN A 427 9.75 -3.03 42.74
CA ASN A 427 9.86 -2.78 44.19
C ASN A 427 8.49 -2.93 44.89
N GLU A 428 8.46 -3.12 46.22
CA GLU A 428 7.21 -3.34 46.98
C GLU A 428 6.15 -2.24 46.80
N LYS A 429 6.57 -0.99 46.54
CA LYS A 429 5.68 0.14 46.22
C LYS A 429 5.00 0.03 44.84
N ASN A 430 5.63 -0.64 43.87
CA ASN A 430 5.14 -0.80 42.49
C ASN A 430 4.25 -2.04 42.31
N LYS A 431 4.25 -2.97 43.27
CA LYS A 431 3.37 -4.16 43.26
C LYS A 431 1.88 -3.78 43.25
N THR A 432 1.51 -2.68 43.88
CA THR A 432 0.10 -2.24 44.01
C THR A 432 -0.48 -1.71 42.70
N THR A 433 0.34 -1.12 41.83
CA THR A 433 -0.07 -0.56 40.53
C THR A 433 -0.26 -1.65 39.46
N ILE A 434 0.40 -2.80 39.61
CA ILE A 434 0.33 -3.96 38.70
C ILE A 434 -0.79 -4.95 39.11
N ASN A 435 -1.57 -4.63 40.15
CA ASN A 435 -2.65 -5.48 40.66
C ASN A 435 -3.97 -5.39 39.86
N MET A 436 -3.95 -4.90 38.62
CA MET A 436 -5.10 -4.93 37.70
C MET A 436 -4.98 -6.10 36.70
N GLY A 437 -5.71 -7.20 36.95
CA GLY A 437 -6.11 -8.19 35.93
C GLY A 437 -5.05 -9.17 35.39
N ILE A 438 -3.76 -8.90 35.57
CA ILE A 438 -2.64 -9.79 35.23
C ILE A 438 -1.92 -10.18 36.52
N CYS A 439 -2.61 -10.94 37.37
CA CYS A 439 -1.96 -11.58 38.53
C CYS A 439 -0.92 -12.60 37.99
N CYS A 440 0.35 -12.18 37.95
CA CYS A 440 1.49 -12.80 37.24
C CYS A 440 1.96 -14.16 37.77
N SER A 441 1.18 -14.90 38.55
CA SER A 441 1.55 -16.27 38.94
C SER A 441 0.36 -17.24 38.89
N THR A 442 -0.85 -16.80 39.24
CA THR A 442 -2.04 -17.66 39.26
C THR A 442 -2.87 -17.61 37.96
N ASN A 443 -2.76 -16.53 37.18
CA ASN A 443 -3.50 -16.42 35.91
C ASN A 443 -2.75 -16.99 34.70
N ILE A 444 -1.44 -17.20 34.76
CA ILE A 444 -0.68 -17.88 33.68
C ILE A 444 -1.10 -19.36 33.60
N THR A 445 -1.31 -20.02 34.74
CA THR A 445 -1.83 -21.40 34.80
C THR A 445 -3.28 -21.50 34.30
N ARG A 446 -4.14 -20.52 34.60
CA ARG A 446 -5.53 -20.46 34.07
C ARG A 446 -5.60 -20.01 32.60
N LEU A 447 -4.63 -19.25 32.09
CA LEU A 447 -4.47 -18.95 30.66
C LEU A 447 -4.09 -20.21 29.88
N ARG A 448 -3.17 -21.03 30.45
CA ARG A 448 -2.81 -22.36 29.93
C ARG A 448 -4.04 -23.25 29.69
N ASP A 449 -4.93 -23.33 30.67
CA ASP A 449 -6.10 -24.22 30.62
C ASP A 449 -7.22 -23.75 29.68
N LYS A 450 -7.41 -22.42 29.50
CA LYS A 450 -8.45 -21.87 28.60
C LYS A 450 -8.03 -21.84 27.13
N ILE A 451 -6.73 -21.63 26.84
CA ILE A 451 -6.22 -21.58 25.46
C ILE A 451 -6.05 -22.99 24.88
N LEU A 452 -5.70 -24.00 25.70
CA LEU A 452 -5.78 -25.41 25.29
C LEU A 452 -7.21 -25.80 24.86
N PHE A 453 -8.24 -25.22 25.50
CA PHE A 453 -9.64 -25.47 25.17
C PHE A 453 -10.09 -24.84 23.84
N GLN A 454 -9.45 -23.76 23.38
CA GLN A 454 -9.74 -23.13 22.08
C GLN A 454 -9.01 -23.79 20.91
N LYS A 455 -7.81 -24.35 21.11
CA LYS A 455 -7.13 -25.17 20.09
C LYS A 455 -7.86 -26.48 19.74
N LEU A 456 -8.80 -26.92 20.58
CA LEU A 456 -9.62 -28.12 20.36
C LEU A 456 -10.94 -27.84 19.61
N LYS A 457 -11.20 -26.59 19.19
CA LYS A 457 -12.40 -26.22 18.43
C LYS A 457 -12.08 -25.29 17.25
N ILE A 458 -11.32 -25.78 16.29
CA ILE A 458 -11.39 -25.32 14.89
C ILE A 458 -11.22 -26.57 14.00
N PRO A 459 -12.16 -26.88 13.09
CA PRO A 459 -11.99 -27.91 12.06
C PRO A 459 -11.00 -27.50 10.98
#